data_AF-A0A928MS85-F1
#
_entry.id   AF-A0A928MS85-F1
#
_cell.length_a   1.000
_cell.length_b   1.000
_cell.length_c   1.000
_cell.angle_alpha   90.00
_cell.angle_beta   90.00
_cell.angle_gamma   90.00
#
_symmetry.space_group_name_H-M   'P 1'
#
loop_
_entity.id
_entity.type
_entity.pdbx_description
1 polymer ?
#
loop_
_entity_poly.entity_id
_entity_poly.type
_entity_poly.pdbx_seq_one_letter_code
_entity_poly.pdbx_strand_id
1 'polypeptide(L)' 'MAKYTLEEIMYGDKYGIESAVFVEIYKMVERKVDAKTIREQLNMIYVKHALLTAKKMIEEGDSISDIPELESLSLSKEEE' A
#
# COMPACT_ATOMS: atom_id res chain seq x y z
N MET A 1 0.23 -12.77 13.59
CA MET A 1 0.30 -11.31 13.56
C MET A 1 1.73 -10.88 13.71
N ALA A 2 2.37 -10.54 12.60
CA ALA A 2 3.63 -9.80 12.66
C ALA A 2 3.29 -8.30 12.78
N LYS A 3 4.14 -7.57 13.52
CA LYS A 3 4.05 -6.12 13.64
C LYS A 3 5.11 -5.51 12.74
N TYR A 4 4.72 -4.57 11.89
CA TYR A 4 5.60 -3.86 10.97
C TYR A 4 5.58 -2.38 11.27
N THR A 5 6.71 -1.71 11.10
CA THR A 5 6.78 -0.26 11.04
C THR A 5 6.14 0.26 9.75
N LEU A 6 5.74 1.53 9.72
CA LEU A 6 5.28 2.14 8.47
C LEU A 6 6.39 2.12 7.41
N GLU A 7 7.64 2.29 7.83
CA GLU A 7 8.81 2.22 6.96
C GLU A 7 8.95 0.85 6.30
N GLU A 8 8.81 -0.25 7.05
CA GLU A 8 8.85 -1.60 6.50
C GLU A 8 7.69 -1.90 5.53
N ILE A 9 6.54 -1.26 5.72
CA ILE A 9 5.41 -1.39 4.78
C ILE A 9 5.69 -0.62 3.49
N MET A 10 6.27 0.56 3.59
CA MET A 10 6.60 1.41 2.45
C MET A 10 7.75 0.85 1.62
N TYR A 11 8.81 0.35 2.27
CA TYR A 11 10.09 0.03 1.63
C TYR A 11 10.53 -1.43 1.77
N GLY A 12 9.93 -2.22 2.67
CA GLY A 12 10.34 -3.60 2.94
C GLY A 12 9.84 -4.63 1.92
N ASP A 13 10.45 -5.81 1.93
CA ASP A 13 10.21 -6.87 0.92
C ASP A 13 8.79 -7.45 0.93
N LYS A 14 8.11 -7.45 2.08
CA LYS A 14 6.80 -8.12 2.22
C LYS A 14 5.65 -7.36 1.55
N TYR A 15 5.65 -6.03 1.70
CA TYR A 15 4.59 -5.15 1.22
C TYR A 15 5.12 -4.18 0.16
N GLY A 16 6.14 -3.39 0.49
CA GLY A 16 6.96 -2.64 -0.46
C GLY A 16 6.16 -1.75 -1.40
N ILE A 17 5.34 -0.85 -0.85
CA ILE A 17 4.48 0.06 -1.63
C ILE A 17 5.29 0.85 -2.67
N GLU A 18 6.45 1.38 -2.30
CA GLU A 18 7.31 2.16 -3.20
C GLU A 18 7.79 1.33 -4.39
N SER A 19 8.20 0.08 -4.13
CA SER A 19 8.60 -0.85 -5.19
C SER A 19 7.43 -1.16 -6.13
N ALA A 20 6.23 -1.36 -5.59
CA ALA A 20 5.03 -1.62 -6.40
C ALA A 20 4.62 -0.40 -7.26
N VAL A 21 4.67 0.80 -6.68
CA VAL A 21 4.43 2.06 -7.38
C VAL A 21 5.46 2.26 -8.49
N PHE A 22 6.74 2.04 -8.20
CA PHE A 22 7.81 2.16 -9.20
C PHE A 22 7.59 1.21 -10.38
N VAL A 23 7.24 -0.05 -10.12
CA VAL A 23 6.94 -1.03 -11.18
C VAL A 23 5.73 -0.61 -12.02
N GLU A 24 4.69 -0.03 -11.42
CA GLU A 24 3.53 0.46 -12.17
C GLU A 24 3.91 1.65 -13.06
N ILE A 25 4.67 2.61 -12.53
CA ILE A 25 5.19 3.75 -13.30
C ILE A 25 6.09 3.26 -14.45
N TYR A 26 6.98 2.31 -14.18
CA TYR A 26 7.85 1.72 -15.20
C TYR A 26 7.03 1.13 -16.35
N LYS A 27 5.98 0.37 -16.05
CA LYS A 27 5.06 -0.18 -17.07
C LYS A 27 4.31 0.90 -17.84
N MET A 28 3.97 2.03 -17.21
CA MET A 28 3.38 3.18 -17.92
C MET A 28 4.37 3.81 -18.89
N VAL A 29 5.64 3.93 -18.51
CA VAL A 29 6.72 4.41 -19.38
C VAL A 29 6.94 3.46 -20.56
N GLU A 30 6.96 2.15 -20.35
CA GLU A 30 7.05 1.15 -21.43
C GLU A 30 5.89 1.28 -22.44
N ARG A 31 4.69 1.61 -21.95
CA ARG A 31 3.50 1.86 -22.77
C ARG A 31 3.48 3.23 -23.44
N LYS A 32 4.55 4.03 -23.27
CA LYS A 32 4.69 5.38 -23.81
C LYS A 32 3.60 6.35 -23.33
N VAL A 33 3.10 6.17 -22.10
CA VAL A 33 2.23 7.15 -21.45
C VAL A 33 3.03 8.44 -21.24
N ASP A 34 2.41 9.60 -21.49
CA ASP A 34 3.10 10.86 -21.33
C ASP A 34 3.39 11.20 -19.86
N ALA A 35 4.47 11.95 -19.64
CA ALA A 35 4.94 12.28 -18.30
C ALA A 35 3.95 13.15 -17.49
N LYS A 36 3.09 13.93 -18.16
CA LYS A 36 2.07 14.75 -17.48
C LYS A 36 0.98 13.85 -16.91
N THR A 37 0.47 12.91 -17.70
CA THR A 37 -0.50 11.90 -17.24
C THR A 37 0.05 11.05 -16.10
N ILE A 38 1.32 10.59 -16.19
CA ILE A 38 1.95 9.83 -15.09
C ILE A 38 1.98 10.67 -13.80
N ARG A 39 2.36 11.94 -13.90
CA ARG A 39 2.42 12.84 -12.73
C ARG A 39 1.03 13.11 -12.13
N GLU A 40 0.03 13.34 -12.97
CA GLU A 40 -1.36 13.55 -12.55
C GLU A 40 -1.94 12.29 -11.87
N GLN A 41 -1.52 11.10 -12.28
CA GLN A 41 -1.97 9.83 -11.73
C GLN A 41 -1.14 9.35 -10.51
N LEU A 42 0.00 9.95 -10.22
CA LEU A 42 0.94 9.46 -9.20
C LEU A 42 0.27 9.24 -7.83
N ASN A 43 -0.47 10.23 -7.34
CA ASN A 43 -1.17 10.12 -6.06
C ASN A 43 -2.19 8.98 -6.05
N MET A 44 -2.92 8.80 -7.16
CA MET A 44 -3.89 7.71 -7.30
C MET A 44 -3.21 6.34 -7.29
N ILE A 45 -2.03 6.22 -7.92
CA ILE A 45 -1.23 4.98 -7.93
C ILE A 45 -0.76 4.64 -6.50
N TYR A 46 -0.27 5.62 -5.73
CA TYR A 46 0.07 5.42 -4.33
C TYR A 46 -1.13 4.97 -3.49
N VAL A 47 -2.27 5.67 -3.60
CA VAL A 47 -3.50 5.31 -2.86
C VAL A 47 -3.95 3.88 -3.21
N LYS A 48 -3.91 3.52 -4.49
CA LYS A 48 -4.24 2.16 -4.95
C LYS A 48 -3.37 1.11 -4.27
N HIS A 49 -2.04 1.27 -4.28
CA HIS A 49 -1.13 0.29 -3.67
C HIS A 49 -1.22 0.28 -2.14
N ALA A 50 -1.47 1.42 -1.51
CA ALA A 50 -1.74 1.50 -0.07
C ALA A 50 -3.01 0.74 0.31
N LEU A 51 -4.10 0.88 -0.45
CA LEU A 51 -5.36 0.14 -0.20
C LEU A 51 -5.19 -1.38 -0.41
N LEU A 52 -4.50 -1.79 -1.46
CA LEU A 52 -4.20 -3.22 -1.70
C LEU A 52 -3.35 -3.81 -0.57
N THR A 53 -2.36 -3.05 -0.11
CA THR A 53 -1.50 -3.44 1.01
C THR A 53 -2.29 -3.54 2.30
N ALA A 54 -3.10 -2.53 2.63
CA ALA A 54 -3.95 -2.54 3.82
C ALA A 54 -4.91 -3.74 3.83
N LYS A 55 -5.54 -4.05 2.68
CA LYS A 55 -6.39 -5.23 2.54
C LYS A 55 -5.61 -6.52 2.82
N LYS A 56 -4.43 -6.68 2.20
CA LYS A 56 -3.56 -7.85 2.41
C LYS A 56 -3.14 -7.98 3.88
N MET A 57 -2.79 -6.88 4.53
CA MET A 57 -2.44 -6.86 5.96
C MET A 57 -3.59 -7.35 6.84
N ILE A 58 -4.81 -6.90 6.57
CA ILE A 58 -6.01 -7.35 7.29
C ILE A 58 -6.23 -8.86 7.09
N GLU A 59 -6.10 -9.34 5.85
CA GLU A 59 -6.26 -10.77 5.51
C GLU A 59 -5.19 -11.66 6.17
N GLU A 60 -3.95 -11.17 6.28
CA GLU A 60 -2.83 -11.87 6.92
C GLU A 60 -2.81 -11.69 8.45
N GLY A 61 -3.65 -10.79 8.98
CA GLY A 61 -3.71 -10.45 10.39
C GLY A 61 -2.43 -9.78 10.89
N ASP A 62 -1.81 -8.94 10.06
CA ASP A 62 -0.65 -8.11 10.41
C ASP A 62 -1.07 -6.71 10.88
N SER A 63 -0.21 -6.05 11.65
CA SER A 63 -0.46 -4.70 12.13
C SER A 63 0.72 -3.75 11.97
N ILE A 64 0.45 -2.44 12.13
CA ILE A 64 1.45 -1.39 12.09
C ILE A 64 1.84 -1.00 13.51
N SER A 65 3.10 -1.16 13.89
CA SER A 65 3.60 -0.82 15.24
C SER A 65 3.54 0.67 15.54
N ASP A 66 3.77 1.50 14.52
CA ASP A 66 3.92 2.95 14.67
C ASP A 66 2.57 3.68 14.56
N ILE A 67 1.52 2.95 14.20
CA ILE A 67 0.15 3.45 14.07
C ILE A 67 -0.78 2.48 14.81
N PRO A 68 -0.75 2.47 16.16
CA PRO A 68 -1.56 1.54 16.96
C PRO A 68 -3.06 1.74 16.76
N GLU A 69 -3.52 2.90 16.30
CA GLU A 69 -4.91 3.16 15.92
C GLU A 69 -5.38 2.23 14.80
N LEU A 70 -4.47 1.73 13.94
CA LEU A 70 -4.80 0.80 12.87
C LEU A 70 -5.10 -0.62 13.39
N GLU A 71 -4.63 -1.00 14.58
CA GLU A 71 -5.00 -2.27 15.21
C GLU A 71 -6.51 -2.32 15.51
N SER A 72 -7.14 -1.16 15.75
CA SER A 72 -8.58 -1.06 16.05
C SER A 72 -9.50 -1.28 14.84
N LEU A 73 -9.01 -1.10 13.61
CA LEU A 73 -9.78 -1.34 12.37
C LEU A 73 -9.98 -2.83 12.07
N SER A 74 -9.18 -3.70 12.68
CA SER A 74 -9.33 -5.16 12.54
C SER A 74 -10.51 -5.75 13.34
N LEU A 75 -11.09 -4.96 14.26
CA LEU A 75 -12.18 -5.39 15.16
C LEU A 75 -13.58 -4.90 14.76
N SER A 76 -13.72 -4.04 13.76
CA SER A 76 -15.03 -3.76 13.15
C SER A 76 -15.33 -4.81 12.07
N LYS A 77 -15.39 -6.09 12.48
CA LYS A 77 -16.34 -7.00 11.84
C LYS A 77 -17.71 -6.47 12.25
N GLU A 78 -18.47 -5.99 11.28
CA GLU A 78 -19.90 -5.72 11.47
C GLU A 78 -20.54 -6.96 12.10
N GLU A 79 -20.92 -6.86 13.37
CA GLU A 79 -22.02 -7.64 13.91
C GLU A 79 -23.31 -6.99 13.40
N GLU A 80 -23.83 -7.47 12.26
CA GLU A 80 -25.25 -7.80 11.99
C GLU A 80 -25.49 -8.17 10.51
#